data_AF-A0A6H5HAK2-F1
#
_entry.id   AF-A0A6H5HAK2-F1
#
_cell.length_a   1.000
_cell.length_b   1.000
_cell.length_c   1.000
_cell.angle_alpha   90.00
_cell.angle_beta   90.00
_cell.angle_gamma   90.00
#
_symmetry.space_group_name_H-M   'P 1'
#
loop_
_entity.id
_entity.type
_entity.pdbx_description
1 polymer ?
#
loop_
_entity_poly.entity_id
_entity_poly.type
_entity_poly.pdbx_seq_one_letter_code
_entity_poly.pdbx_strand_id
1 'polypeptide(L)'
;MSTAAAPSLKDLPKVGVDLKSQLEGFNHENMKRASTAEKNILPTAEDVAAEKTQKALLEGVELFDTGKLKHTETQLKNPLPDKDAIEAEKGQQKLIEGIENFDPKKLKHTETQEKNPLPTKEGEYFERTNLWRSKF
;
A
#
# COMPACT_ATOMS: atom_id res chain seq x y z
N MET A 1 -17.05 -28.37 -27.11
CA MET A 1 -15.69 -28.21 -27.66
C MET A 1 -15.53 -29.18 -28.82
N SER A 2 -15.89 -28.78 -30.04
CA SER A 2 -15.75 -29.66 -31.21
C SER A 2 -14.28 -29.82 -31.58
N THR A 3 -13.80 -31.05 -31.53
CA THR A 3 -12.49 -31.46 -32.03
C THR A 3 -12.52 -31.41 -33.57
N ALA A 4 -11.86 -30.43 -34.17
CA ALA A 4 -11.70 -30.38 -35.62
C ALA A 4 -10.71 -31.48 -36.04
N ALA A 5 -11.24 -32.56 -36.62
CA ALA A 5 -10.43 -33.59 -37.27
C ALA A 5 -9.68 -32.95 -38.45
N ALA A 6 -8.39 -33.24 -38.59
CA ALA A 6 -7.59 -32.78 -39.73
C ALA A 6 -8.22 -33.31 -41.04
N PRO A 7 -8.42 -32.46 -42.07
CA PRO A 7 -9.08 -32.87 -43.30
C PRO A 7 -8.27 -33.95 -44.03
N SER A 8 -8.98 -34.94 -44.59
CA SER A 8 -8.36 -36.06 -45.31
C SER A 8 -7.90 -35.60 -46.71
N LEU A 9 -6.87 -36.24 -47.27
CA LEU A 9 -6.22 -35.82 -48.53
C LEU A 9 -7.22 -35.70 -49.72
N LYS A 10 -8.33 -36.44 -49.67
CA LYS A 10 -9.38 -36.41 -50.71
C LYS A 10 -10.29 -35.18 -50.62
N ASP A 11 -10.37 -34.55 -49.45
CA ASP A 11 -11.22 -33.40 -49.18
C ASP A 11 -10.49 -32.07 -49.40
N LEU A 12 -9.19 -32.11 -49.71
CA LEU A 12 -8.41 -30.92 -50.04
C LEU A 12 -8.69 -30.47 -51.49
N PRO A 13 -8.77 -29.15 -51.73
CA PRO A 13 -8.92 -28.63 -53.08
C PRO A 13 -7.75 -29.06 -53.96
N LYS A 14 -8.05 -29.56 -55.15
CA LYS A 14 -7.03 -29.95 -56.14
C LYS A 14 -6.36 -28.70 -56.69
N VAL A 15 -5.04 -28.64 -56.55
CA VAL A 15 -4.20 -27.59 -57.12
C VAL A 15 -4.38 -27.57 -58.64
N GLY A 16 -4.62 -26.38 -59.20
CA GLY A 16 -4.75 -26.19 -60.65
C GLY A 16 -3.49 -26.63 -61.39
N VAL A 17 -3.65 -27.15 -62.61
CA VAL A 17 -2.56 -27.73 -63.43
C VAL A 17 -1.46 -26.70 -63.68
N ASP A 18 -1.82 -25.44 -63.88
CA ASP A 18 -0.87 -24.34 -64.11
C ASP A 18 0.00 -24.08 -62.88
N LEU A 19 -0.60 -24.02 -61.68
CA LEU A 19 0.13 -23.82 -60.43
C LEU A 19 1.04 -25.00 -60.11
N LYS A 20 0.58 -26.24 -60.39
CA LYS A 20 1.41 -27.45 -60.24
C LYS A 20 2.64 -27.39 -61.14
N SER A 21 2.46 -27.00 -62.41
CA SER A 21 3.56 -26.88 -63.37
C SER A 21 4.56 -25.79 -62.99
N GLN A 22 4.08 -24.65 -62.49
CA GLN A 22 4.93 -23.56 -62.01
C GLN A 22 5.75 -23.95 -60.77
N LEU A 23 5.17 -24.74 -59.86
CA LEU A 23 5.86 -25.25 -58.68
C LEU A 23 6.89 -26.33 -59.04
N GLU A 24 6.58 -27.21 -59.99
CA GLU A 24 7.50 -28.25 -60.47
C GLU A 24 8.69 -27.67 -61.25
N GLY A 25 8.47 -26.60 -62.02
CA GLY A 25 9.52 -25.87 -62.74
C GLY A 25 10.17 -24.73 -61.94
N PHE A 26 9.87 -24.60 -60.65
CA PHE A 26 10.34 -23.49 -59.84
C PHE A 26 11.87 -23.56 -59.62
N ASN A 27 12.62 -22.65 -60.23
CA ASN A 27 14.05 -22.53 -59.98
C ASN A 27 14.31 -21.66 -58.75
N HIS A 28 14.76 -22.29 -57.66
CA HIS A 28 15.17 -21.62 -56.43
C HIS A 28 16.34 -20.63 -56.61
N GLU A 29 17.11 -20.72 -57.70
CA GLU A 29 18.17 -19.77 -58.01
C GLU A 29 17.65 -18.38 -58.37
N ASN A 30 16.41 -18.30 -58.87
CA ASN A 30 15.75 -17.03 -59.17
C ASN A 30 15.27 -16.28 -57.91
N MET A 31 15.32 -16.92 -56.74
CA MET A 31 15.03 -16.26 -55.48
C MET A 31 16.17 -15.30 -55.12
N LYS A 32 15.80 -14.06 -54.80
CA LYS A 32 16.75 -13.08 -54.26
C LYS A 32 17.36 -13.66 -52.98
N ARG A 33 18.69 -13.70 -52.92
CA ARG A 33 19.40 -14.12 -51.71
C ARG A 33 19.12 -13.11 -50.60
N ALA A 34 18.58 -13.58 -49.49
CA ALA A 34 18.47 -12.78 -48.28
C ALA A 34 19.83 -12.80 -47.57
N SER A 35 20.46 -11.64 -47.42
CA SER A 35 21.68 -11.51 -46.62
C SER A 35 21.30 -11.56 -45.14
N THR A 36 21.64 -12.64 -44.45
CA THR A 36 21.53 -12.74 -43.00
C THR A 36 22.78 -12.13 -42.37
N ALA A 37 22.68 -10.89 -41.88
CA ALA A 37 23.75 -10.28 -41.10
C ALA A 37 23.71 -10.83 -39.67
N GLU A 38 24.60 -11.76 -39.35
CA GLU A 38 24.88 -12.16 -37.97
C GLU A 38 25.62 -11.01 -37.27
N LYS A 39 24.91 -10.27 -36.42
CA LYS A 39 25.52 -9.18 -35.63
C LYS A 39 26.24 -9.77 -34.43
N ASN A 40 27.44 -10.30 -34.67
CA ASN A 40 28.41 -10.54 -33.61
C ASN A 40 29.00 -9.19 -33.17
N ILE A 41 28.22 -8.44 -32.40
CA ILE A 41 28.72 -7.23 -31.75
C ILE A 41 29.76 -7.65 -30.72
N LEU A 42 30.98 -7.19 -30.90
CA LEU A 42 31.98 -7.29 -29.84
C LEU A 42 31.54 -6.37 -28.69
N PRO A 43 31.82 -6.76 -27.43
CA PRO A 43 31.63 -5.87 -26.30
C PRO A 43 32.30 -4.52 -26.60
N THR A 44 31.57 -3.44 -26.36
CA THR A 44 32.12 -2.10 -26.54
C THR A 44 33.15 -1.80 -25.46
N ALA A 45 34.00 -0.79 -25.70
CA ALA A 45 34.94 -0.33 -24.67
C ALA A 45 34.23 0.13 -23.39
N GLU A 46 33.00 0.63 -23.51
CA GLU A 46 32.14 0.99 -22.39
C GLU A 46 31.69 -0.23 -21.59
N ASP A 47 31.27 -1.31 -22.26
CA ASP A 47 30.87 -2.57 -21.61
C ASP A 47 32.03 -3.16 -20.77
N VAL A 48 33.24 -3.17 -21.33
CA VAL A 48 34.44 -3.68 -20.64
C VAL A 48 34.84 -2.78 -19.46
N ALA A 49 34.71 -1.47 -19.61
CA ALA A 49 35.00 -0.52 -18.53
C ALA A 49 33.99 -0.63 -17.38
N ALA A 50 32.70 -0.80 -17.71
CA ALA A 50 31.64 -1.02 -16.74
C ALA A 50 31.88 -2.34 -15.97
N GLU A 51 32.17 -3.43 -16.67
CA GLU A 51 32.46 -4.74 -16.04
C GLU A 51 33.67 -4.66 -15.10
N LYS A 52 34.75 -3.99 -15.53
CA LYS A 52 35.94 -3.81 -14.70
C LYS A 52 35.64 -3.00 -13.42
N THR A 53 34.81 -1.97 -13.54
CA THR A 53 34.39 -1.15 -12.41
C THR A 53 33.54 -1.97 -11.43
N GLN A 54 32.59 -2.75 -11.94
CA GLN A 54 31.77 -3.63 -11.12
C GLN A 54 32.62 -4.68 -10.40
N LYS A 55 33.52 -5.37 -11.12
CA LYS A 55 34.43 -6.36 -10.51
C LYS A 55 35.28 -5.75 -9.40
N ALA A 56 35.86 -4.56 -9.62
CA ALA A 56 36.65 -3.88 -8.60
C ALA A 56 35.82 -3.51 -7.34
N LEU A 57 34.54 -3.13 -7.52
CA LEU A 57 33.64 -2.87 -6.39
C LEU A 57 33.32 -4.14 -5.62
N LEU A 58 33.01 -5.25 -6.32
CA LEU A 58 32.75 -6.54 -5.68
C LEU A 58 33.97 -7.02 -4.88
N GLU A 59 35.16 -7.02 -5.50
CA GLU A 59 36.41 -7.40 -4.83
C GLU A 59 36.69 -6.49 -3.62
N GLY A 60 36.44 -5.19 -3.74
CA GLY A 60 36.58 -4.23 -2.66
C GLY A 60 35.66 -4.49 -1.46
N VAL A 61 34.46 -5.03 -1.71
CA VAL A 61 33.49 -5.42 -0.67
C VAL A 61 33.84 -6.80 -0.08
N GLU A 62 34.21 -7.78 -0.90
CA GLU A 62 34.60 -9.12 -0.45
C GLU A 62 35.84 -9.09 0.43
N LEU A 63 36.83 -8.27 0.07
CA LEU A 63 38.08 -8.09 0.81
C LEU A 63 38.00 -6.94 1.82
N PHE A 64 36.80 -6.39 2.06
CA PHE A 64 36.64 -5.28 2.98
C PHE A 64 36.97 -5.71 4.41
N ASP A 65 38.06 -5.16 4.92
CA ASP A 65 38.48 -5.35 6.31
C ASP A 65 37.59 -4.54 7.24
N THR A 66 36.73 -5.24 7.98
CA THR A 66 35.83 -4.64 8.98
C THR A 66 36.58 -4.02 10.16
N GLY A 67 37.87 -4.35 10.36
CA GLY A 67 38.76 -3.69 11.32
C GLY A 67 39.11 -2.25 10.95
N LYS A 68 38.89 -1.83 9.69
CA LYS A 68 39.02 -0.43 9.24
C LYS A 68 37.79 0.41 9.57
N LEU A 69 36.68 -0.21 10.00
CA LEU A 69 35.52 0.53 10.47
C LEU A 69 35.87 1.21 11.80
N LYS A 70 35.55 2.50 11.89
CA LYS A 70 35.69 3.22 13.16
C LYS A 70 34.77 2.57 14.19
N HIS A 71 35.31 2.31 15.38
CA HIS A 71 34.50 1.84 16.50
C HIS A 71 33.44 2.90 16.82
N THR A 72 32.18 2.54 16.63
CA THR A 72 31.02 3.35 17.05
C THR A 72 30.41 2.67 18.26
N GLU A 73 30.61 3.28 19.43
CA GLU A 73 29.94 2.85 20.66
C GLU A 73 28.48 3.35 20.61
N THR A 74 27.54 2.43 20.35
CA THR A 74 26.11 2.73 20.33
C THR A 74 25.61 2.92 21.76
N GLN A 75 25.60 4.16 22.24
CA GLN A 75 25.05 4.50 23.55
C GLN A 75 23.51 4.38 23.53
N LEU A 76 22.97 3.30 24.09
CA LEU A 76 21.54 3.14 24.35
C LEU A 76 21.13 4.14 25.43
N LYS A 77 20.68 5.33 25.01
CA LYS A 77 20.05 6.33 25.90
C LYS A 77 18.66 5.80 26.28
N ASN A 78 18.59 4.94 27.29
CA ASN A 78 17.35 4.68 28.02
C ASN A 78 17.37 5.52 29.31
N PRO A 79 17.10 6.84 29.23
CA PRO A 79 17.10 7.68 30.43
C PRO A 79 16.07 7.15 31.43
N LEU A 80 16.44 7.14 32.70
CA LEU A 80 15.48 6.88 33.76
C LEU A 80 14.37 7.95 33.69
N PRO A 81 13.11 7.59 34.00
CA PRO A 81 12.04 8.57 34.04
C PRO A 81 12.38 9.70 35.02
N ASP A 82 12.12 10.94 34.61
CA ASP A 82 12.36 12.12 35.44
C ASP A 82 11.43 12.15 36.66
N LYS A 83 11.81 12.94 37.68
CA LYS A 83 11.02 13.08 38.92
C LYS A 83 9.57 13.46 38.64
N ASP A 84 9.34 14.35 37.69
CA ASP A 84 8.00 14.79 37.30
C ASP A 84 7.15 13.66 36.72
N ALA A 85 7.76 12.76 35.93
CA ALA A 85 7.07 11.59 35.37
C ALA A 85 6.66 10.61 36.49
N ILE A 86 7.54 10.40 37.47
CA ILE A 86 7.26 9.55 38.63
C ILE A 86 6.15 10.15 39.51
N GLU A 87 6.17 11.47 39.73
CA GLU A 87 5.15 12.16 40.52
C GLU A 87 3.78 12.16 39.82
N ALA A 88 3.77 12.36 38.49
CA ALA A 88 2.56 12.28 37.68
C ALA A 88 1.95 10.87 37.72
N GLU A 89 2.74 9.82 37.53
CA GLU A 89 2.28 8.43 37.62
C GLU A 89 1.75 8.10 39.02
N LYS A 90 2.46 8.53 40.07
CA LYS A 90 2.02 8.36 41.46
C LYS A 90 0.71 9.11 41.75
N GLY A 91 0.50 10.28 41.15
CA GLY A 91 -0.75 11.02 41.24
C GLY A 91 -1.91 10.27 40.57
N GLN A 92 -1.66 9.70 39.38
CA GLN A 92 -2.65 8.91 38.66
C GLN A 92 -3.03 7.63 39.41
N GLN A 93 -2.06 6.90 39.95
CA GLN A 93 -2.31 5.69 40.76
C GLN A 93 -3.18 6.00 41.97
N LYS A 94 -2.86 7.06 42.73
CA LYS A 94 -3.68 7.49 43.87
C LYS A 94 -5.11 7.86 43.49
N LEU A 95 -5.30 8.48 42.32
CA LEU A 95 -6.63 8.83 41.83
C LEU A 95 -7.44 7.56 41.53
N ILE A 96 -6.83 6.60 40.84
CA ILE A 96 -7.46 5.31 40.50
C ILE A 96 -7.82 4.56 41.79
N GLU A 97 -6.88 4.41 42.71
CA GLU A 97 -7.12 3.78 44.02
C GLU A 97 -8.24 4.47 44.81
N GLY A 98 -8.28 5.80 44.75
CA GLY A 98 -9.31 6.60 45.41
C GLY A 98 -10.71 6.38 44.83
N ILE A 99 -10.81 6.15 43.52
CA ILE A 99 -12.07 5.83 42.83
C ILE A 99 -12.48 4.39 43.11
N GLU A 100 -11.55 3.43 43.00
CA GLU A 100 -11.81 2.01 43.24
C GLU A 100 -12.31 1.74 44.66
N ASN A 101 -11.73 2.44 45.65
CA ASN A 101 -12.09 2.29 47.06
C ASN A 101 -13.12 3.34 47.53
N PHE A 102 -13.72 4.10 46.61
CA PHE A 102 -14.70 5.12 46.97
C PHE A 102 -15.98 4.49 47.52
N ASP A 103 -16.31 4.82 48.77
CA ASP A 103 -17.56 4.38 49.39
C ASP A 103 -18.72 5.31 49.02
N PRO A 104 -19.69 4.87 48.19
CA PRO A 104 -20.82 5.70 47.78
C PRO A 104 -21.74 6.08 48.94
N LYS A 105 -21.67 5.40 50.09
CA LYS A 105 -22.43 5.77 51.30
C LYS A 105 -21.95 7.09 51.92
N LYS A 106 -20.76 7.55 51.55
CA LYS A 106 -20.24 8.89 51.94
C LYS A 106 -20.87 10.02 51.12
N LEU A 107 -21.58 9.72 50.03
CA LEU A 107 -22.33 10.70 49.28
C LEU A 107 -23.58 11.09 50.08
N LYS A 108 -23.81 12.40 50.22
CA LYS A 108 -25.05 12.92 50.80
C LYS A 108 -26.21 12.62 49.85
N HIS A 109 -27.37 12.27 50.38
CA HIS A 109 -28.57 12.12 49.58
C HIS A 109 -28.92 13.47 48.94
N THR A 110 -28.97 13.48 47.61
CA THR A 110 -29.44 14.62 46.80
C THR A 110 -30.69 14.16 46.06
N GLU A 111 -31.81 14.83 46.31
CA GLU A 111 -33.04 14.64 45.56
C GLU A 111 -33.00 15.56 44.33
N THR A 112 -32.90 14.97 43.14
CA THR A 112 -32.94 15.72 41.88
C THR A 112 -34.38 16.12 41.57
N GLN A 113 -34.68 17.41 41.63
CA GLN A 113 -35.97 17.96 41.24
C GLN A 113 -36.00 18.27 39.73
N GLU A 114 -36.68 17.43 38.95
CA GLU A 114 -36.95 17.69 37.53
C GLU A 114 -38.10 18.71 37.41
N LYS A 115 -37.76 19.98 37.19
CA LYS A 115 -38.73 21.03 36.88
C LYS A 115 -39.15 20.90 35.42
N ASN A 116 -40.11 20.02 35.14
CA ASN A 116 -40.85 20.02 33.88
C ASN A 116 -42.24 20.64 34.12
N PRO A 117 -42.37 21.98 34.22
CA PRO A 117 -43.67 22.60 34.40
C PRO A 117 -44.53 22.31 33.17
N LEU A 118 -45.60 21.54 33.35
CA LEU A 118 -46.63 21.41 32.33
C LEU A 118 -47.21 22.81 32.04
N PRO A 119 -47.45 23.18 30.77
CA PRO A 119 -48.12 24.44 30.45
C PRO A 119 -49.46 24.50 31.20
N THR A 120 -49.59 25.44 32.13
CA THR A 120 -50.89 25.73 32.74
C THR A 120 -51.73 26.45 31.71
N LYS A 121 -53.04 26.13 31.67
CA LYS A 121 -53.96 26.77 30.72
C LYS A 121 -53.87 28.30 30.81
N GLU A 122 -53.70 28.86 32.01
CA GLU A 122 -53.49 30.29 32.24
C GLU A 122 -52.27 30.86 31.52
N GLY A 123 -51.14 30.13 31.50
CA GLY A 123 -49.94 30.51 30.75
C GLY A 123 -50.20 30.51 29.25
N GLU A 124 -50.88 29.49 28.73
CA GLU A 124 -51.27 29.46 27.31
C GLU A 124 -52.25 30.58 26.93
N TYR A 125 -53.21 30.91 27.81
CA TYR A 125 -54.11 32.04 27.59
C TYR A 125 -53.32 33.36 27.57
N PHE A 126 -52.41 33.56 28.52
CA PHE A 126 -51.58 34.77 28.60
C PHE A 126 -50.71 34.92 27.35
N GLU A 127 -50.05 33.85 26.90
CA GLU A 127 -49.25 33.88 25.67
C GLU A 127 -50.09 34.15 24.42
N ARG A 128 -51.23 33.47 24.25
CA ARG A 128 -52.13 33.74 23.11
C ARG A 128 -52.66 35.16 23.10
N THR A 129 -53.02 35.72 24.26
CA THR A 129 -53.49 37.11 24.35
C THR A 129 -52.41 38.12 24.01
N ASN A 130 -51.17 37.89 24.46
CA ASN A 130 -50.05 38.77 24.14
C ASN A 130 -49.63 38.64 22.68
N LEU A 131 -49.70 37.44 22.09
CA LEU A 131 -49.41 37.22 20.67
C LEU A 131 -50.43 37.94 19.78
N TRP A 132 -51.71 37.92 20.16
CA TRP A 132 -52.77 38.64 19.42
C TRP A 132 -52.57 40.15 19.50
N ARG A 133 -52.29 40.69 20.71
CA ARG A 133 -52.01 42.11 20.94
C ARG A 133 -50.72 42.62 20.28
N SER A 134 -49.78 41.73 19.98
CA SER A 134 -48.56 42.10 19.24
C SER A 134 -48.74 42.05 17.73
N LYS A 135 -49.77 41.37 17.22
CA LYS A 135 -50.03 41.19 15.77
C LYS A 135 -51.12 42.11 15.21
N PHE A 136 -51.84 42.83 16.07
CA PHE A 136 -52.82 43.86 15.72
C PHE A 136 -52.54 45.12 16.54
#